data_AF-C7F444-F1
#
_entry.id   AF-C7F444-F1
#
_cell.length_a   1.000
_cell.length_b   1.000
_cell.length_c   1.000
_cell.angle_alpha   90.00
_cell.angle_beta   90.00
_cell.angle_gamma   90.00
#
_symmetry.space_group_name_H-M   'P 1'
#
loop_
_entity.id
_entity.type
_entity.pdbx_description
1 polymer ?
#
loop_
_entity_poly.entity_id
_entity_poly.type
_entity_poly.pdbx_seq_one_letter_code
_entity_poly.pdbx_strand_id
1 'polypeptide(L)' 'PWRSIECNYCRTRYGYVCCKPGRCPQIRETCPGLRKGVPICRQDTDCFGSDKCCFDTCLNDTVCKPIVAGSQG' A
#
# COMPACT_ATOMS: atom_id res chain seq x y z
N PRO A 1 -13.47 23.35 -1.42
CA PRO A 1 -12.29 23.72 -0.62
C PRO A 1 -11.97 22.60 0.38
N TRP A 2 -11.11 21.67 -0.04
CA TRP A 2 -10.78 20.46 0.71
C TRP A 2 -10.19 20.83 2.06
N ARG A 3 -10.97 20.60 3.12
CA ARG A 3 -10.53 20.72 4.51
C ARG A 3 -9.21 19.97 4.64
N SER A 4 -8.25 20.60 5.30
CA SER A 4 -6.99 20.01 5.75
C SER A 4 -7.32 18.81 6.63
N ILE A 5 -7.46 17.63 6.01
CA ILE A 5 -7.64 16.36 6.71
C ILE A 5 -6.23 15.97 7.17
N GLU A 6 -6.01 15.91 8.47
CA GLU A 6 -4.80 15.32 9.05
C GLU A 6 -4.61 13.92 8.46
N CYS A 7 -3.65 13.78 7.54
CA CYS A 7 -3.15 12.46 7.19
C CYS A 7 -2.48 11.86 8.41
N ASN A 8 -2.76 10.58 8.70
CA ASN A 8 -1.89 9.82 9.59
C ASN A 8 -0.55 9.62 8.89
N TYR A 9 0.48 10.37 9.32
CA TYR A 9 1.83 10.21 8.77
C TYR A 9 2.51 8.99 9.39
N CYS A 10 2.97 8.07 8.55
CA CYS A 10 3.78 6.94 8.99
C CYS A 10 5.21 7.03 8.48
N ARG A 11 6.16 6.54 9.28
CA ARG A 11 7.59 6.54 8.94
C ARG A 11 7.89 5.37 8.00
N THR A 12 8.42 5.67 6.82
CA THR A 12 8.87 4.68 5.83
C THR A 12 10.37 4.84 5.55
N ARG A 13 10.94 3.99 4.69
CA ARG A 13 12.31 4.15 4.19
C ARG A 13 12.51 5.39 3.30
N TYR A 14 11.43 5.96 2.78
CA TYR A 14 11.44 7.15 1.92
C TYR A 14 11.10 8.44 2.68
N GLY A 15 10.85 8.37 4.00
CA GLY A 15 10.43 9.50 4.83
C GLY A 15 9.04 9.32 5.43
N TYR A 16 8.43 10.41 5.90
CA TYR A 16 7.05 10.42 6.40
C TYR A 16 6.08 10.58 5.22
N VAL A 17 5.13 9.65 5.08
CA VAL A 17 4.12 9.68 4.00
C VAL A 17 2.71 9.60 4.58
N CYS A 18 1.70 10.05 3.82
CA CYS A 18 0.29 9.86 4.20
C CYS A 18 -0.05 8.37 4.16
N CYS A 19 -0.53 7.84 5.29
CA CYS A 19 -0.82 6.42 5.45
C CYS A 19 -2.29 6.20 5.82
N LYS A 20 -2.88 5.16 5.23
CA LYS A 20 -4.24 4.69 5.54
C LYS A 20 -4.20 3.64 6.66
N PRO A 21 -5.29 3.50 7.43
CA PRO A 21 -5.43 2.42 8.40
C PRO A 21 -5.37 1.03 7.72
N GLY A 22 -5.05 0.00 8.50
CA GLY A 22 -4.86 -1.37 8.00
C GLY A 22 -3.40 -1.71 7.68
N ARG A 23 -3.17 -2.95 7.24
CA ARG A 23 -1.83 -3.50 6.97
C ARG A 23 -1.75 -4.09 5.57
N CYS A 24 -0.56 -4.03 4.99
CA CYS A 24 -0.25 -4.74 3.77
C CYS A 24 -0.42 -6.26 3.98
N PRO A 25 -0.85 -7.01 2.97
CA PRO A 25 -0.85 -8.46 3.03
C PRO A 25 0.57 -8.99 3.19
N GLN A 26 0.69 -10.24 3.65
CA GLN A 26 1.98 -10.93 3.65
C GLN A 26 2.57 -10.98 2.24
N ILE A 27 3.89 -10.86 2.18
CA ILE A 27 4.64 -11.00 0.94
C ILE A 27 4.45 -12.44 0.43
N ARG A 28 4.07 -12.58 -0.84
CA ARG A 28 3.95 -13.89 -1.49
C ARG A 28 5.34 -14.36 -1.90
N GLU A 29 5.64 -15.64 -1.66
CA GLU A 29 6.91 -16.27 -2.06
C GLU A 29 6.93 -16.66 -3.54
N THR A 30 5.75 -16.86 -4.14
CA THR A 30 5.59 -17.29 -5.53
C THR A 30 4.81 -16.28 -6.35
N CYS A 31 5.12 -16.24 -7.65
CA CYS A 31 4.57 -15.31 -8.63
C CYS A 31 3.67 -16.05 -9.64
N PRO A 32 2.42 -16.36 -9.28
CA PRO A 32 1.49 -17.04 -10.19
C PRO A 32 1.03 -16.05 -11.26
N GLY A 33 1.71 -16.04 -12.41
CA GLY A 33 1.37 -15.23 -13.58
C GLY A 33 1.56 -13.72 -13.35
N LEU A 34 2.58 -13.15 -13.97
CA LEU A 34 2.81 -11.71 -13.88
C LEU A 34 1.66 -10.95 -14.56
N ARG A 35 0.88 -10.20 -13.78
CA ARG A 35 -0.07 -9.24 -14.33
C ARG A 35 0.74 -8.06 -14.89
N LYS A 36 0.83 -7.95 -16.21
CA LYS A 36 1.44 -6.78 -16.87
C LYS A 36 0.54 -5.55 -16.68
N GLY A 37 1.13 -4.38 -16.47
CA GLY A 37 0.41 -3.10 -16.43
C GLY A 37 -0.20 -2.71 -15.07
N VAL A 38 0.23 -3.31 -13.97
CA VAL A 38 -0.18 -2.85 -12.63
C VAL A 38 0.51 -1.50 -12.33
N PRO A 39 -0.23 -0.43 -12.00
CA PRO A 39 0.36 0.86 -11.70
C PRO A 39 1.17 0.81 -10.39
N ILE A 40 2.35 1.42 -10.43
CA ILE A 40 3.22 1.60 -9.27
C ILE A 40 2.68 2.74 -8.40
N CYS A 41 2.70 2.56 -7.08
CA CYS A 41 2.34 3.58 -6.09
C CYS A 41 3.56 3.97 -5.25
N ARG A 42 3.50 5.09 -4.52
CA ARG A 42 4.55 5.50 -3.56
C ARG A 42 4.02 5.78 -2.16
N GLN A 43 2.73 6.06 -2.02
CA GLN A 43 2.04 6.26 -0.74
C GLN A 43 0.62 5.69 -0.79
N ASP A 44 0.03 5.42 0.37
CA ASP A 44 -1.29 4.78 0.45
C ASP A 44 -2.39 5.60 -0.23
N THR A 45 -2.26 6.93 -0.24
CA THR A 45 -3.21 7.85 -0.88
C THR A 45 -3.18 7.80 -2.41
N ASP A 46 -2.17 7.18 -3.01
CA ASP A 46 -2.17 6.92 -4.46
C ASP A 46 -3.14 5.78 -4.83
N CYS A 47 -3.50 4.95 -3.84
CA CYS A 47 -4.40 3.83 -4.02
C CYS A 47 -5.86 4.23 -3.77
N PHE A 48 -6.80 3.55 -4.44
CA PHE A 48 -8.22 3.83 -4.27
C PHE A 48 -8.77 3.24 -2.97
N GLY A 49 -9.79 3.88 -2.38
CA GLY A 49 -10.50 3.36 -1.21
C GLY A 49 -9.58 3.03 -0.02
N SER A 50 -9.72 1.83 0.54
CA SER A 50 -8.90 1.33 1.66
C SER A 50 -7.56 0.71 1.25
N ASP A 51 -7.30 0.56 -0.06
CA ASP A 51 -6.09 -0.11 -0.52
C ASP A 51 -4.84 0.65 -0.10
N LYS A 52 -3.78 -0.12 0.16
CA LYS A 52 -2.49 0.37 0.64
C LYS A 52 -1.42 0.16 -0.40
N CYS A 53 -0.39 1.00 -0.36
CA CYS A 53 0.76 0.91 -1.23
C CYS A 53 1.78 -0.06 -0.65
N CYS A 54 1.87 -1.26 -1.23
CA CYS A 54 2.54 -2.40 -0.62
C CYS A 54 3.58 -3.00 -1.57
N PHE A 55 4.69 -3.49 -1.01
CA PHE A 55 5.72 -4.15 -1.78
C PHE A 55 5.20 -5.43 -2.44
N ASP A 56 5.61 -5.64 -3.69
CA ASP A 56 5.33 -6.82 -4.48
C ASP A 56 6.64 -7.42 -5.00
N THR A 57 7.01 -8.57 -4.44
CA THR A 57 8.24 -9.29 -4.81
C THR A 57 8.26 -9.69 -6.28
N CYS A 58 7.11 -9.93 -6.89
CA CYS A 58 7.04 -10.37 -8.29
C CYS A 58 7.33 -9.23 -9.27
N LEU A 59 7.06 -7.98 -8.86
CA LEU A 59 7.38 -6.78 -9.63
C LEU A 59 8.65 -6.08 -9.13
N ASN A 60 9.16 -6.47 -7.96
CA ASN A 60 10.23 -5.80 -7.24
C ASN A 60 9.97 -4.29 -7.05
N ASP A 61 8.70 -3.91 -6.86
CA ASP A 61 8.26 -2.53 -6.63
C ASP A 61 6.97 -2.51 -5.79
N THR A 62 6.43 -1.34 -5.49
CA THR A 62 5.22 -1.14 -4.70
C THR A 62 3.98 -0.96 -5.58
N VAL A 63 2.90 -1.66 -5.25
CA VAL A 63 1.61 -1.59 -5.94
C VAL A 63 0.46 -1.52 -4.95
N CYS A 64 -0.70 -1.06 -5.41
CA CYS A 64 -1.90 -1.05 -4.60
C CYS A 64 -2.38 -2.47 -4.34
N LYS A 65 -2.56 -2.81 -3.06
CA LYS A 65 -3.07 -4.10 -2.61
C LYS A 65 -4.23 -3.92 -1.63
N PRO A 66 -5.21 -4.84 -1.65
CA PRO A 66 -6.24 -4.87 -0.63
C PRO A 66 -5.60 -5.12 0.74
N ILE A 67 -6.17 -4.49 1.77
CA ILE A 67 -5.76 -4.71 3.14
C ILE A 67 -6.15 -6.11 3.60
N VAL A 68 -5.34 -6.69 4.48
CA VAL A 68 -5.81 -7.79 5.31
C VAL A 68 -6.60 -7.19 6.48
N ALA A 69 -7.89 -7.49 6.57
CA ALA A 69 -8.71 -7.13 7.72
C ALA A 69 -8.30 -8.00 8.91
N GLY A 70 -7.29 -7.56 9.68
CA GLY A 70 -6.97 -8.08 11.01
C GLY A 70 -5.55 -8.61 11.20
N SER A 71 -4.86 -8.05 12.18
CA SER A 71 -4.87 -8.69 13.51
C SER A 71 -5.10 -7.61 14.56
N GLN A 72 -6.32 -7.58 15.11
CA GLN A 72 -6.43 -7.27 16.53
C GLN A 72 -5.84 -8.48 17.24
N GLY A 73 -4.74 -8.25 17.95
CA GLY A 73 -4.11 -9.14 18.91
C GLY A 73 -3.61 -8.23 20.01
#